data_AF-A0A6N9V8V7-F1
#
_entry.id   AF-A0A6N9V8V7-F1
#
_cell.length_a   1.000
_cell.length_b   1.000
_cell.length_c   1.000
_cell.angle_alpha   90.00
_cell.angle_beta   90.00
_cell.angle_gamma   90.00
#
_symmetry.space_group_name_H-M   'P 1'
#
loop_
_entity.id
_entity.type
_entity.pdbx_description
1 polymer ?
#
loop_
_entity_poly.entity_id
_entity_poly.type
_entity_poly.pdbx_seq_one_letter_code
_entity_poly.pdbx_strand_id
1 'polypeptide(L)'
;MACGGIIGSGWLFGSFYGAQAAGPAAVISWVIGGAALTLVALVLIELGAGRPEAGGMVRWPFIANGPLAGTLIGWTMLLAVASTMAAQASAIVQYANRYLPGLYEDEALTLRGRFAGVGLLLVLVILNWFGVRLFARLNLLVTAVK
;
A
#
# COMPACT_ATOMS: atom_id res chain seq x y z
N MET A 1 -8.60 12.14 -3.25
CA MET A 1 -7.50 11.82 -2.29
C MET A 1 -6.88 10.46 -2.64
N ALA A 2 -6.41 10.26 -3.89
CA ALA A 2 -5.96 8.94 -4.38
C ALA A 2 -4.49 8.93 -4.84
N CYS A 3 -3.99 10.04 -5.39
CA CYS A 3 -2.63 10.09 -5.96
C CYS A 3 -1.51 9.84 -4.92
N GLY A 4 -1.70 10.26 -3.66
CA GLY A 4 -0.67 10.12 -2.62
C GLY A 4 -0.43 8.68 -2.14
N GLY A 5 -1.38 7.76 -2.34
CA GLY A 5 -1.25 6.36 -1.94
C GLY A 5 -0.70 5.44 -3.04
N ILE A 6 -0.61 5.94 -4.28
CA ILE A 6 -0.20 5.14 -5.46
C ILE A 6 1.33 5.12 -5.60
N ILE A 7 2.03 6.16 -5.12
CA ILE A 7 3.48 6.25 -5.19
C ILE A 7 4.08 5.58 -3.95
N GLY A 8 4.66 4.40 -4.14
CA GLY A 8 5.29 3.62 -3.07
C GLY A 8 6.54 2.86 -3.55
N SER A 9 7.10 2.01 -2.69
CA SER A 9 8.31 1.23 -2.98
C SER A 9 8.18 0.36 -4.24
N GLY A 10 6.97 -0.11 -4.56
CA GLY A 10 6.68 -0.88 -5.79
C GLY A 10 6.97 -0.13 -7.09
N TRP A 11 6.92 1.21 -7.10
CA TRP A 11 7.28 1.99 -8.30
C TRP A 11 8.80 1.94 -8.56
N LEU A 12 9.61 2.03 -7.50
CA LEU A 12 11.07 1.98 -7.59
C LEU A 12 11.58 0.55 -7.81
N PHE A 13 11.17 -0.39 -6.96
CA PHE A 13 11.65 -1.77 -7.04
C PHE A 13 10.98 -2.54 -8.18
N GLY A 14 9.69 -2.31 -8.45
CA GLY A 14 9.00 -2.98 -9.55
C GLY A 14 9.54 -2.59 -10.92
N SER A 15 9.88 -1.30 -11.12
CA SER A 15 10.56 -0.87 -12.35
C SER A 15 11.99 -1.41 -12.43
N PHE A 16 12.74 -1.40 -11.32
CA PHE A 16 14.11 -1.93 -11.26
C PHE A 16 14.16 -3.44 -11.58
N TYR A 17 13.38 -4.27 -10.89
CA TYR A 17 13.35 -5.71 -11.12
C TYR A 17 12.74 -6.06 -12.49
N GLY A 18 11.72 -5.32 -12.93
CA GLY A 18 11.14 -5.48 -14.26
C GLY A 18 12.16 -5.21 -15.37
N ALA A 19 12.93 -4.13 -15.25
CA ALA A 19 14.00 -3.81 -16.17
C ALA A 19 15.19 -4.78 -16.08
N GLN A 20 15.51 -5.30 -14.90
CA GLN A 20 16.56 -6.30 -14.73
C GLN A 20 16.19 -7.63 -15.39
N ALA A 21 14.92 -8.05 -15.30
CA ALA A 21 14.45 -9.32 -15.87
C ALA A 21 14.17 -9.25 -17.37
N ALA A 22 13.49 -8.20 -17.84
CA ALA A 22 13.00 -8.09 -19.23
C ALA A 22 13.73 -7.02 -20.06
N GLY A 23 14.65 -6.25 -19.46
CA GLY A 23 15.33 -5.16 -20.14
C GLY A 23 14.36 -4.07 -20.64
N PRO A 24 14.63 -3.47 -21.81
CA PRO A 24 13.75 -2.46 -22.41
C PRO A 24 12.31 -2.96 -22.68
N ALA A 25 12.11 -4.28 -22.80
CA ALA A 25 10.78 -4.85 -23.03
C ALA A 25 9.84 -4.71 -21.82
N ALA A 26 10.37 -4.36 -20.63
CA ALA A 26 9.55 -4.07 -19.45
C ALA A 26 8.52 -2.96 -19.70
N VAL A 27 8.74 -2.05 -20.65
CA VAL A 27 7.76 -1.01 -21.00
C VAL A 27 6.43 -1.61 -21.49
N ILE A 28 6.47 -2.76 -22.17
CA ILE A 28 5.27 -3.43 -22.67
C ILE A 28 4.39 -3.90 -21.51
N SER A 29 4.99 -4.41 -20.43
CA SER A 29 4.22 -4.86 -19.25
C SER A 29 3.54 -3.69 -18.54
N TRP A 30 4.15 -2.50 -18.54
CA TRP A 30 3.52 -1.27 -18.02
C TRP A 30 2.30 -0.86 -18.84
N VAL A 31 2.36 -0.95 -20.18
CA VAL A 31 1.22 -0.63 -21.05
C VAL A 31 0.06 -1.60 -20.78
N ILE A 32 0.34 -2.90 -20.74
CA ILE A 32 -0.67 -3.94 -20.48
C ILE A 32 -1.26 -3.77 -19.07
N GLY A 33 -0.41 -3.57 -18.06
CA GLY A 33 -0.84 -3.35 -16.68
C GLY A 33 -1.70 -2.09 -16.53
N GLY A 34 -1.31 -1.00 -17.18
CA GLY A 34 -2.08 0.25 -17.20
C GLY A 34 -3.45 0.08 -17.87
N ALA A 35 -3.52 -0.65 -18.98
CA ALA A 35 -4.79 -0.94 -19.65
C ALA A 35 -5.72 -1.77 -18.74
N ALA A 36 -5.21 -2.83 -18.12
CA ALA A 36 -5.98 -3.66 -17.18
C ALA A 36 -6.46 -2.86 -15.95
N LEU A 37 -5.60 -2.03 -15.36
CA LEU A 37 -5.96 -1.17 -14.24
C LEU A 37 -7.02 -0.12 -14.62
N THR A 38 -7.01 0.35 -15.87
CA THR A 38 -8.05 1.27 -16.37
C THR A 38 -9.42 0.61 -16.38
N LEU A 39 -9.51 -0.66 -16.82
CA LEU A 39 -10.75 -1.42 -16.77
C LEU A 39 -11.28 -1.57 -15.33
N VAL A 40 -10.40 -1.87 -14.39
CA VAL A 40 -10.75 -1.93 -12.96
C VAL A 40 -11.23 -0.56 -12.46
N ALA A 41 -10.53 0.52 -12.83
CA ALA A 41 -10.91 1.87 -12.44
C ALA A 41 -12.30 2.26 -12.96
N LEU A 42 -12.65 1.88 -14.20
CA LEU A 42 -13.99 2.13 -14.76
C LEU A 42 -15.09 1.47 -13.93
N VAL A 43 -14.90 0.21 -13.53
CA VAL A 43 -15.85 -0.51 -12.66
C VAL A 43 -15.98 0.18 -11.30
N LEU A 44 -14.87 0.62 -10.71
CA LEU A 44 -14.89 1.34 -9.43
C LEU A 44 -15.58 2.71 -9.54
N ILE A 45 -15.44 3.41 -10.67
CA ILE A 45 -16.14 4.67 -10.95
C ILE A 45 -17.64 4.43 -11.06
N GLU A 46 -18.06 3.41 -11.79
CA GLU A 46 -19.48 3.06 -11.96
C GLU A 46 -20.13 2.69 -10.62
N LEU A 47 -19.47 1.82 -9.84
CA LEU A 47 -19.92 1.45 -8.50
C LEU A 47 -19.92 2.64 -7.54
N GLY A 48 -18.91 3.50 -7.61
CA GLY A 48 -18.80 4.70 -6.78
C GLY A 48 -19.90 5.73 -7.08
N ALA A 49 -20.29 5.88 -8.35
CA ALA A 49 -21.37 6.79 -8.76
C ALA A 49 -22.77 6.19 -8.47
N GLY A 50 -22.96 4.89 -8.72
CA GLY A 50 -24.26 4.23 -8.55
C GLY A 50 -24.60 3.82 -7.12
N ARG A 51 -23.59 3.57 -6.27
CA ARG A 51 -23.75 3.11 -4.88
C ARG A 51 -22.73 3.82 -3.97
N PRO A 52 -22.92 5.12 -3.65
CA PRO A 52 -22.01 5.90 -2.80
C PRO A 52 -22.18 5.53 -1.30
N GLU A 53 -21.98 4.26 -0.98
CA GLU A 53 -22.03 3.74 0.39
C GLU A 53 -20.62 3.72 1.01
N ALA A 54 -20.54 3.98 2.32
CA ALA A 54 -19.29 3.88 3.07
C ALA A 54 -18.77 2.42 3.08
N GLY A 55 -17.47 2.24 2.81
CA GLY A 55 -16.82 0.92 2.82
C GLY A 55 -16.86 0.14 1.51
N GLY A 56 -17.13 0.81 0.38
CA GLY A 56 -17.38 0.23 -0.95
C GLY A 56 -16.57 -1.02 -1.34
N MET A 57 -15.26 -1.02 -1.11
CA MET A 57 -14.38 -2.14 -1.47
C MET A 57 -14.74 -3.50 -0.83
N VAL A 58 -15.30 -3.51 0.37
CA VAL A 58 -15.79 -4.74 1.05
C VAL A 58 -17.31 -4.85 0.96
N ARG A 59 -18.00 -3.71 0.96
CA ARG A 59 -19.46 -3.60 0.92
C ARG A 59 -20.06 -3.99 -0.42
N TRP A 60 -19.48 -3.57 -1.55
CA TRP A 60 -20.01 -3.90 -2.87
C TRP A 60 -19.98 -5.42 -3.14
N PRO A 61 -18.88 -6.15 -2.84
CA PRO A 61 -18.88 -7.60 -2.96
C PRO A 61 -19.80 -8.30 -1.95
N PHE A 62 -19.96 -7.76 -0.74
CA PHE A 62 -20.91 -8.27 0.25
C PHE A 62 -22.36 -8.21 -0.26
N ILE A 63 -22.75 -7.11 -0.91
CA ILE A 63 -24.09 -6.94 -1.48
C ILE A 63 -24.28 -7.82 -2.72
N ALA A 64 -23.25 -7.96 -3.57
CA ALA A 64 -23.37 -8.70 -4.83
C ALA A 64 -23.28 -10.23 -4.66
N ASN A 65 -22.39 -10.72 -3.79
CA ASN A 65 -22.04 -12.15 -3.66
C ASN A 65 -22.35 -12.72 -2.26
N GLY A 66 -22.96 -11.91 -1.38
CA GLY A 66 -23.39 -12.32 -0.05
C GLY A 66 -22.30 -12.26 1.04
N PRO A 67 -22.65 -12.68 2.28
CA PRO A 67 -21.80 -12.47 3.46
C PRO A 67 -20.44 -13.17 3.42
N LEU A 68 -20.36 -14.36 2.81
CA LEU A 68 -19.12 -15.12 2.69
C LEU A 68 -18.09 -14.36 1.85
N ALA A 69 -18.49 -13.90 0.66
CA ALA A 69 -17.62 -13.18 -0.26
C ALA A 69 -17.15 -11.84 0.33
N GLY A 70 -18.05 -11.09 0.97
CA GLY A 70 -17.68 -9.87 1.68
C GLY A 70 -16.67 -10.11 2.80
N THR A 71 -16.86 -11.17 3.60
CA THR A 71 -15.94 -11.51 4.70
C THR A 71 -14.56 -11.92 4.19
N LEU A 72 -14.51 -12.76 3.14
CA LEU A 72 -13.25 -13.17 2.51
C LEU A 72 -12.50 -11.97 1.95
N ILE A 73 -13.19 -11.07 1.23
CA ILE A 73 -12.57 -9.86 0.68
C ILE A 73 -12.09 -8.91 1.78
N GLY A 74 -12.85 -8.80 2.88
CA GLY A 74 -12.40 -8.05 4.05
C GLY A 74 -11.09 -8.59 4.62
N TRP A 75 -10.98 -9.91 4.79
CA TRP A 75 -9.75 -10.55 5.27
C TRP A 75 -8.59 -10.39 4.30
N THR A 76 -8.81 -10.59 3.00
CA THR A 76 -7.75 -10.43 2.00
C THR A 76 -7.27 -8.98 1.92
N MET A 77 -8.17 -7.99 2.07
CA MET A 77 -7.79 -6.59 2.15
C MET A 77 -6.93 -6.28 3.38
N LEU A 78 -7.31 -6.82 4.54
CA LEU A 78 -6.54 -6.64 5.78
C LEU A 78 -5.12 -7.21 5.63
N LEU A 79 -5.01 -8.42 5.06
CA LEU A 79 -3.72 -9.06 4.78
C LEU A 79 -2.92 -8.31 3.71
N ALA A 80 -3.56 -7.76 2.68
CA ALA A 80 -2.91 -6.99 1.64
C ALA A 80 -2.31 -5.69 2.20
N VAL A 81 -3.06 -4.98 3.05
CA VAL A 81 -2.57 -3.75 3.71
C VAL A 81 -1.40 -4.06 4.65
N ALA A 82 -1.51 -5.12 5.46
CA ALA A 82 -0.43 -5.55 6.35
C ALA A 82 0.84 -5.93 5.58
N SER A 83 0.70 -6.71 4.50
CA SER A 83 1.80 -7.10 3.62
C SER A 83 2.46 -5.88 2.96
N THR A 84 1.67 -4.90 2.52
CA THR A 84 2.17 -3.67 1.90
C THR A 84 2.98 -2.82 2.88
N MET A 85 2.59 -2.77 4.15
CA MET A 85 3.37 -2.07 5.19
C MET A 85 4.69 -2.78 5.47
N ALA A 86 4.68 -4.10 5.57
CA ALA A 86 5.91 -4.89 5.75
C ALA A 86 6.88 -4.72 4.57
N ALA A 87 6.36 -4.74 3.34
CA ALA A 87 7.14 -4.53 2.12
C ALA A 87 7.77 -3.13 2.03
N GLN A 88 7.09 -2.10 2.54
CA GLN A 88 7.66 -0.75 2.62
C GLN A 88 8.78 -0.66 3.66
N ALA A 89 8.60 -1.27 4.84
CA ALA A 89 9.63 -1.28 5.86
C ALA A 89 10.88 -2.04 5.41
N SER A 90 10.72 -3.20 4.74
CA SER A 90 11.86 -3.96 4.21
C SER A 90 12.59 -3.19 3.11
N ALA A 91 11.86 -2.50 2.23
CA ALA A 91 12.43 -1.60 1.22
C ALA A 91 13.28 -0.48 1.84
N ILE A 92 12.82 0.14 2.93
CA ILE A 92 13.57 1.19 3.63
C ILE A 92 14.84 0.61 4.24
N VAL A 93 14.78 -0.56 4.87
CA VAL A 93 15.96 -1.23 5.45
C VAL A 93 16.96 -1.63 4.38
N GLN A 94 16.50 -2.14 3.23
CA GLN A 94 17.36 -2.44 2.08
C GLN A 94 18.06 -1.18 1.57
N TYR A 95 17.35 -0.07 1.45
CA TYR A 95 17.94 1.21 1.06
C TYR A 95 18.95 1.72 2.11
N ALA A 96 18.62 1.59 3.40
CA ALA A 96 19.48 1.98 4.51
C ALA A 96 20.78 1.16 4.58
N ASN A 97 20.79 -0.09 4.11
CA ASN A 97 22.00 -0.92 4.03
C ASN A 97 23.11 -0.28 3.19
N ARG A 98 22.77 0.59 2.23
CA ARG A 98 23.76 1.35 1.46
C ARG A 98 24.56 2.33 2.34
N TYR A 99 23.99 2.80 3.44
CA TYR A 99 24.62 3.74 4.38
C TYR A 99 25.13 3.05 5.64
N LEU A 100 24.45 2.01 6.11
CA LEU A 100 24.87 1.16 7.23
C LEU A 100 25.01 -0.30 6.77
N PRO A 101 26.23 -0.74 6.39
CA PRO A 101 26.44 -2.09 5.89
C PRO A 101 26.18 -3.15 6.98
N GLY A 102 25.61 -4.29 6.59
CA GLY A 102 25.29 -5.43 7.46
C GLY A 102 23.81 -5.58 7.84
N LEU A 103 22.92 -4.79 7.23
CA LEU A 103 21.46 -4.90 7.38
C LEU A 103 20.81 -5.80 6.32
N TYR A 104 21.48 -5.96 5.17
CA TYR A 104 21.03 -6.79 4.06
C TYR A 104 22.21 -7.49 3.41
N GLU A 105 22.21 -8.82 3.42
CA GLU A 105 23.27 -9.70 2.91
C GLU A 105 22.61 -10.91 2.24
N ASP A 106 23.19 -11.42 1.15
CA ASP A 106 22.72 -12.60 0.42
C ASP A 106 21.22 -12.60 0.07
N GLU A 107 20.74 -11.48 -0.49
CA GLU A 107 19.34 -11.26 -0.87
C GLU A 107 18.31 -11.34 0.28
N ALA A 108 18.78 -11.44 1.53
CA ALA A 108 17.95 -11.53 2.71
C ALA A 108 18.26 -10.44 3.74
N LEU A 109 17.25 -10.08 4.53
CA LEU A 109 17.49 -9.25 5.72
C LEU A 109 18.26 -10.07 6.75
N THR A 110 19.43 -9.56 7.15
CA THR A 110 20.21 -10.10 8.27
C THR A 110 19.39 -10.03 9.56
N LEU A 111 19.80 -10.76 10.60
CA LEU A 111 19.12 -10.69 11.91
C LEU A 111 19.02 -9.24 12.42
N ARG A 112 20.08 -8.44 12.22
CA ARG A 112 20.11 -7.00 12.54
C ARG A 112 19.13 -6.21 11.68
N GLY A 113 19.08 -6.48 10.38
CA GLY A 113 18.11 -5.90 9.45
C GLY A 113 16.66 -6.17 9.85
N ARG A 114 16.34 -7.37 10.31
CA ARG A 114 15.00 -7.74 10.78
C ARG A 114 14.59 -6.93 12.02
N PHE A 115 15.46 -6.82 13.01
CA PHE A 115 15.19 -5.98 14.19
C PHE A 115 15.05 -4.50 13.83
N ALA A 116 15.88 -3.98 12.92
CA ALA A 116 15.75 -2.63 12.41
C ALA A 116 14.40 -2.41 11.70
N GLY A 117 13.96 -3.38 10.88
CA GLY A 117 12.67 -3.34 10.20
C GLY A 117 11.48 -3.38 11.15
N VAL A 118 11.52 -4.25 12.16
CA VAL A 118 10.49 -4.28 13.22
C VAL A 118 10.46 -2.96 14.00
N GLY A 119 11.63 -2.43 14.36
CA GLY A 119 11.73 -1.13 15.03
C GLY A 119 11.15 0.00 14.18
N LEU A 120 11.44 0.02 12.89
CA LEU A 120 10.89 0.99 11.94
C LEU A 120 9.36 0.86 11.84
N LEU A 121 8.83 -0.36 11.72
CA LEU A 121 7.39 -0.60 11.71
C LEU A 121 6.73 -0.09 12.99
N LEU A 122 7.32 -0.35 14.16
CA LEU A 122 6.80 0.16 15.44
C LEU A 122 6.80 1.68 15.48
N VAL A 123 7.87 2.34 15.04
CA VAL A 123 7.94 3.80 14.96
C VAL A 123 6.87 4.34 14.01
N LEU A 124 6.68 3.73 12.84
CA LEU A 124 5.67 4.14 11.88
C LEU A 124 4.25 3.95 12.42
N VAL A 125 3.99 2.85 13.14
CA VAL A 125 2.69 2.62 13.82
C VAL A 125 2.44 3.68 14.89
N ILE A 126 3.44 3.99 15.70
CA ILE A 126 3.36 5.02 16.74
C ILE A 126 3.07 6.39 16.10
N LEU A 127 3.83 6.76 15.06
CA LEU A 127 3.62 8.00 14.32
C LEU A 127 2.24 8.05 13.66
N ASN A 128 1.77 6.95 13.08
CA ASN A 128 0.45 6.87 12.48
C ASN A 128 -0.65 7.07 13.55
N TRP A 129 -0.50 6.42 14.70
CA TRP A 129 -1.43 6.52 15.83
C TRP A 129 -1.52 7.94 16.39
N PHE A 130 -0.37 8.61 16.62
CA PHE A 130 -0.33 10.00 17.06
C PHE A 130 -0.78 10.98 15.98
N GLY A 131 -0.37 10.74 14.74
CA GLY A 131 -0.73 11.55 13.57
C GLY A 131 -2.25 11.59 13.37
N VAL A 132 -2.93 10.44 13.44
CA VAL A 132 -4.40 10.38 13.36
C VAL A 132 -5.06 11.17 14.48
N ARG A 133 -4.56 11.06 15.72
CA ARG A 133 -5.09 11.83 16.87
C ARG A 133 -4.90 13.34 16.71
N LEU A 134 -3.74 13.75 16.20
CA LEU A 134 -3.44 15.16 15.92
C LEU A 134 -4.31 15.68 14.76
N PHE A 135 -4.44 14.91 13.69
CA PHE A 135 -5.25 15.26 12.51
C PHE A 135 -6.74 15.36 12.86
N ALA A 136 -7.23 14.49 13.75
CA ALA A 136 -8.60 14.57 14.28
C ALA A 136 -8.82 15.86 15.09
N ARG A 137 -7.86 16.26 15.95
CA ARG A 137 -7.94 17.50 16.73
C ARG A 137 -7.88 18.75 15.86
N LEU A 138 -7.01 18.76 14.85
CA LEU A 138 -6.88 19.87 13.91
C LEU A 138 -8.14 20.02 13.03
N ASN A 139 -8.76 18.92 12.60
CA ASN A 139 -10.04 18.99 11.88
C ASN A 139 -11.17 19.58 12.74
N LEU A 140 -11.23 19.25 14.04
CA LEU A 140 -12.20 19.84 14.95
C LEU A 140 -11.98 21.34 15.14
N LEU A 141 -10.72 21.79 15.25
CA LEU A 141 -10.36 23.21 15.31
C LEU A 141 -10.75 23.96 14.04
N VAL A 142 -10.42 23.41 12.86
CA VAL A 142 -10.76 24.03 11.57
C VAL A 142 -12.28 24.05 11.32
N THR A 143 -13.01 23.04 11.78
CA THR A 143 -14.48 23.00 11.69
C THR A 143 -15.16 23.93 12.70
N ALA A 144 -14.51 24.22 13.84
CA ALA A 144 -15.03 25.17 14.83
C ALA A 144 -14.74 26.64 14.48
N VAL A 145 -13.71 26.91 13.67
CA VAL A 145 -13.35 28.25 13.19
C VAL A 145 -14.07 28.61 11.88
N LYS A 146 -14.65 27.64 11.18
CA LYS A 146 -15.57 27.85 10.05
C LYS A 146 -17.02 27.89 10.51
#